data_AF-A0A0G0T6D5-F1
#
_entry.id   AF-A0A0G0T6D5-F1
#
_cell.length_a   1.000
_cell.length_b   1.000
_cell.length_c   1.000
_cell.angle_alpha   90.00
_cell.angle_beta   90.00
_cell.angle_gamma   90.00
#
_symmetry.space_group_name_H-M   'P 1'
#
loop_
_entity.id
_entity.type
_entity.pdbx_description
1 polymer ?
#
loop_
_entity_poly.entity_id
_entity_poly.type
_entity_poly.pdbx_seq_one_letter_code
_entity_poly.pdbx_strand_id
1 'polypeptide(L)'
;MKKTISTLVLSTMIFAAFSVMAKEGEFKGPKNEIKAVSSSAATSTKTELKTARENYQAKLKTLRSDFLALRRNIISEKNAGLKTPSQTYASSSKQIREDRNNAIKAAQDAYKSGTTTASSTLSLKEIRKTAIKTANTTYNQKLKETKVLYQESKKAVMDKYYKAIKEAETAYKAAVKAAQSAYAAAKKAAFAK
;
A
#
# COMPACT_ATOMS: atom_id res chain seq x y z
N MET A 1 23.21 30.92 -23.86
CA MET A 1 22.12 30.81 -22.87
C MET A 1 21.38 29.48 -23.08
N LYS A 2 21.73 28.44 -22.33
CA LYS A 2 21.01 27.16 -22.30
C LYS A 2 20.62 26.91 -20.85
N LYS A 3 19.31 27.02 -20.54
CA LYS A 3 18.75 26.61 -19.24
C LYS A 3 18.24 25.18 -19.41
N THR A 4 19.00 24.22 -18.88
CA THR A 4 18.56 22.83 -18.71
C THR A 4 17.73 22.78 -17.44
N ILE A 5 16.43 22.57 -17.57
CA ILE A 5 15.51 22.44 -16.44
C ILE A 5 15.72 21.06 -15.82
N SER A 6 16.28 21.08 -14.61
CA SER A 6 16.43 19.95 -13.71
C SER A 6 15.07 19.29 -13.45
N THR A 7 14.92 18.03 -13.84
CA THR A 7 13.75 17.21 -13.52
C THR A 7 14.06 16.46 -12.24
N LEU A 8 13.79 17.09 -11.10
CA LEU A 8 13.83 16.47 -9.79
C LEU A 8 12.48 16.70 -9.10
N VAL A 9 12.12 15.74 -8.25
CA VAL A 9 11.01 15.75 -7.29
C VAL A 9 9.68 15.18 -7.81
N LEU A 10 9.62 13.86 -7.88
CA LEU A 10 8.37 13.14 -7.62
C LEU A 10 8.63 11.79 -6.93
N SER A 11 9.29 11.83 -5.76
CA SER A 11 9.33 10.67 -4.86
C SER A 11 9.59 11.13 -3.43
N THR A 12 8.67 11.90 -2.87
CA THR A 12 8.77 12.33 -1.46
C THR A 12 7.42 12.61 -0.84
N MET A 13 6.42 11.74 -1.02
CA MET A 13 5.25 11.70 -0.14
C MET A 13 4.66 10.29 -0.14
N ILE A 14 4.97 9.51 0.89
CA ILE A 14 4.10 8.60 1.68
C ILE A 14 5.06 7.91 2.69
N PHE A 15 5.52 8.70 3.66
CA PHE A 15 6.11 8.21 4.91
C PHE A 15 5.66 9.16 6.02
N ALA A 16 4.35 9.37 6.10
CA ALA A 16 3.71 10.19 7.12
C ALA A 16 2.39 9.55 7.53
N ALA A 17 2.46 8.31 8.01
CA ALA A 17 1.43 7.74 8.85
C ALA A 17 2.08 6.66 9.73
N PHE A 18 1.88 6.79 11.03
CA PHE A 18 2.32 5.89 12.11
C PHE A 18 3.70 6.13 12.74
N SER A 19 3.91 7.36 13.22
CA SER A 19 4.58 7.61 14.49
C SER A 19 3.57 7.59 15.65
N VAL A 20 2.86 6.48 15.86
CA VAL A 20 2.06 6.27 17.10
C VAL A 20 2.04 4.77 17.43
N MET A 21 3.05 4.33 18.18
CA MET A 21 3.01 3.28 19.21
C MET A 21 4.46 2.86 19.58
N ALA A 22 5.32 3.85 19.79
CA ALA A 22 6.42 3.71 20.73
C ALA A 22 5.96 4.41 22.02
N LYS A 23 5.08 3.74 22.77
CA LYS A 23 4.93 4.02 24.19
C LYS A 23 5.12 2.69 24.88
N GLU A 24 6.33 2.54 25.39
CA GLU A 24 6.80 1.45 26.21
C GLU A 24 5.80 1.27 27.36
N GLY A 25 4.92 0.28 27.22
CA GLY A 25 4.34 -0.36 28.37
C GLY A 25 5.35 -1.38 28.85
N GLU A 26 6.25 -0.98 29.75
CA GLU A 26 6.92 -1.94 30.62
C GLU A 26 5.84 -2.81 31.26
N PHE A 27 5.73 -4.06 30.81
CA PHE A 27 4.89 -5.05 31.46
C PHE A 27 5.54 -5.40 32.79
N LYS A 28 5.24 -4.63 33.83
CA LYS A 28 5.57 -4.95 35.22
C LYS A 28 4.74 -6.17 35.62
N GLY A 29 5.37 -7.33 35.55
CA GLY A 29 4.79 -8.58 36.01
C GLY A 29 4.37 -8.49 37.50
N PRO A 30 3.44 -9.34 37.95
CA PRO A 30 2.95 -9.30 39.32
C PRO A 30 4.07 -9.55 40.33
N LYS A 31 4.13 -8.71 41.38
CA LYS A 31 4.99 -8.91 42.55
C LYS A 31 4.44 -10.09 43.36
N ASN A 32 5.26 -11.11 43.55
CA ASN A 32 4.92 -12.33 44.28
C ASN A 32 5.10 -12.09 45.79
N GLU A 33 4.00 -12.13 46.55
CA GLU A 33 4.03 -12.51 47.96
C GLU A 33 3.74 -14.01 48.03
N ILE A 34 4.76 -14.83 48.30
CA ILE A 34 4.61 -16.27 48.49
C ILE A 34 4.56 -16.52 50.00
N LYS A 35 3.38 -16.83 50.54
CA LYS A 35 3.25 -17.48 51.85
C LYS A 35 3.49 -18.98 51.70
N ALA A 36 4.23 -19.55 52.65
CA ALA A 36 4.81 -20.89 52.59
C ALA A 36 3.76 -22.02 52.53
N VAL A 37 3.97 -22.97 51.61
CA VAL A 37 3.26 -24.25 51.49
C VAL A 37 4.31 -25.37 51.41
N SER A 38 3.98 -26.56 51.90
CA SER A 38 4.87 -27.72 52.10
C SER A 38 5.71 -28.13 50.87
N SER A 39 6.91 -28.66 51.13
CA SER A 39 8.07 -28.63 50.22
C SER A 39 8.00 -29.49 48.95
N SER A 40 7.20 -30.57 48.90
CA SER A 40 7.06 -31.41 47.69
C SER A 40 5.93 -30.96 46.75
N ALA A 41 4.81 -30.49 47.30
CA ALA A 41 3.72 -29.87 46.53
C ALA A 41 4.14 -28.48 46.00
N ALA A 42 4.93 -27.72 46.77
CA ALA A 42 5.45 -26.43 46.35
C ALA A 42 6.46 -26.50 45.18
N THR A 43 7.17 -27.62 45.01
CA THR A 43 8.14 -27.80 43.90
C THR A 43 7.47 -28.23 42.59
N SER A 44 6.42 -29.06 42.65
CA SER A 44 5.63 -29.45 41.48
C SER A 44 4.86 -28.26 40.88
N THR A 45 4.16 -27.50 41.71
CA THR A 45 3.40 -26.29 41.32
C THR A 45 4.29 -25.19 40.73
N LYS A 46 5.50 -24.99 41.28
CA LYS A 46 6.49 -24.04 40.75
C LYS A 46 6.99 -24.42 39.35
N THR A 47 7.19 -25.71 39.10
CA THR A 47 7.65 -26.23 37.80
C THR A 47 6.54 -26.08 36.75
N GLU A 48 5.31 -26.47 37.07
CA GLU A 48 4.15 -26.34 36.17
C GLU A 48 3.90 -24.87 35.77
N LEU A 49 4.00 -23.94 36.73
CA LEU A 49 3.81 -22.51 36.47
C LEU A 49 4.93 -21.93 35.59
N LYS A 50 6.17 -22.39 35.78
CA LYS A 50 7.32 -22.01 34.96
C LYS A 50 7.10 -22.45 33.50
N THR A 51 6.76 -23.72 33.30
CA THR A 51 6.49 -24.27 31.96
C THR A 51 5.31 -23.56 31.29
N ALA A 52 4.23 -23.28 32.00
CA ALA A 52 3.09 -22.52 31.45
C ALA A 52 3.49 -21.11 31.00
N ARG A 53 4.36 -20.44 31.75
CA ARG A 53 4.88 -19.11 31.41
C ARG A 53 5.78 -19.17 30.18
N GLU A 54 6.68 -20.14 30.10
CA GLU A 54 7.57 -20.33 28.94
C GLU A 54 6.77 -20.62 27.67
N ASN A 55 5.78 -21.51 27.76
CA ASN A 55 4.87 -21.82 26.64
C ASN A 55 4.08 -20.59 26.18
N TYR A 56 3.57 -19.79 27.11
CA TYR A 56 2.88 -18.54 26.78
C TYR A 56 3.79 -17.56 26.05
N GLN A 57 5.02 -17.34 26.56
CA GLN A 57 5.99 -16.43 25.93
C GLN A 57 6.42 -16.92 24.54
N ALA A 58 6.69 -18.21 24.40
CA ALA A 58 6.99 -18.83 23.11
C ALA A 58 5.84 -18.60 22.11
N LYS A 59 4.59 -18.83 22.55
CA LYS A 59 3.41 -18.62 21.71
C LYS A 59 3.26 -17.16 21.27
N LEU A 60 3.46 -16.20 22.18
CA LEU A 60 3.42 -14.77 21.84
C LEU A 60 4.49 -14.39 20.82
N LYS A 61 5.71 -14.92 20.97
CA LYS A 61 6.81 -14.69 20.04
C LYS A 61 6.46 -15.18 18.63
N THR A 62 5.93 -16.40 18.52
CA THR A 62 5.47 -16.97 17.24
C THR A 62 4.35 -16.13 16.63
N LEU A 63 3.28 -15.83 17.39
CA LEU A 63 2.17 -15.01 16.90
C LEU A 63 2.63 -13.65 16.37
N ARG A 64 3.57 -13.01 17.06
CA ARG A 64 4.13 -11.73 16.62
C ARG A 64 4.94 -11.89 15.32
N SER A 65 5.77 -12.93 15.23
CA SER A 65 6.56 -13.21 14.03
C SER A 65 5.65 -13.45 12.82
N ASP A 66 4.63 -14.29 12.98
CA ASP A 66 3.69 -14.64 11.91
C ASP A 66 2.89 -13.43 11.44
N PHE A 67 2.40 -12.61 12.38
CA PHE A 67 1.71 -11.37 12.06
C PHE A 67 2.60 -10.40 11.27
N LEU A 68 3.87 -10.24 11.66
CA LEU A 68 4.81 -9.38 10.93
C LEU A 68 5.12 -9.93 9.53
N ALA A 69 5.24 -11.26 9.37
CA ALA A 69 5.42 -11.88 8.07
C ALA A 69 4.20 -11.66 7.16
N LEU A 70 2.99 -11.90 7.69
CA LEU A 70 1.76 -11.65 6.97
C LEU A 70 1.63 -10.18 6.54
N ARG A 71 1.93 -9.24 7.45
CA ARG A 71 1.92 -7.81 7.15
C ARG A 71 2.90 -7.44 6.03
N ARG A 72 4.11 -8.02 6.02
CA ARG A 72 5.08 -7.81 4.93
C ARG A 72 4.53 -8.33 3.59
N ASN A 73 3.92 -9.51 3.59
CA ASN A 73 3.32 -10.09 2.39
C ASN A 73 2.19 -9.21 1.84
N ILE A 74 1.28 -8.76 2.70
CA ILE A 74 0.18 -7.84 2.32
C ILE A 74 0.73 -6.54 1.70
N ILE A 75 1.80 -5.97 2.27
CA ILE A 75 2.45 -4.77 1.71
C ILE A 75 3.09 -5.07 0.35
N SER A 76 3.74 -6.22 0.20
CA SER A 76 4.34 -6.67 -1.06
C SER A 76 3.28 -6.81 -2.15
N GLU A 77 2.16 -7.48 -1.85
CA GLU A 77 1.03 -7.64 -2.76
C GLU A 77 0.43 -6.30 -3.18
N LYS A 78 0.23 -5.37 -2.23
CA LYS A 78 -0.22 -4.01 -2.54
C LYS A 78 0.74 -3.31 -3.51
N ASN A 79 2.04 -3.37 -3.24
CA ASN A 79 3.05 -2.72 -4.08
C ASN A 79 3.08 -3.35 -5.49
N ALA A 80 3.00 -4.67 -5.59
CA ALA A 80 2.91 -5.39 -6.87
C ALA A 80 1.63 -5.00 -7.63
N GLY A 81 0.48 -4.96 -6.94
CA GLY A 81 -0.80 -4.56 -7.50
C GLY A 81 -0.83 -3.11 -8.01
N LEU A 82 -0.04 -2.20 -7.42
CA LEU A 82 0.08 -0.82 -7.89
C LEU A 82 1.08 -0.63 -9.03
N LYS A 83 2.02 -1.57 -9.21
CA LYS A 83 3.09 -1.46 -10.23
C LYS A 83 2.52 -1.46 -11.64
N THR A 84 1.72 -2.47 -11.99
CA THR A 84 1.16 -2.62 -13.34
C THR A 84 0.29 -1.43 -13.74
N PRO A 85 -0.72 -1.00 -12.94
CA PRO A 85 -1.54 0.16 -13.30
C PRO A 85 -0.74 1.45 -13.47
N SER A 86 0.30 1.66 -12.64
CA SER A 86 1.19 2.81 -12.75
C SER A 86 1.98 2.81 -14.06
N GLN A 87 2.53 1.65 -14.44
CA GLN A 87 3.26 1.47 -15.70
C GLN A 87 2.34 1.65 -16.91
N THR A 88 1.15 1.06 -16.88
CA THR A 88 0.14 1.22 -17.94
C THR A 88 -0.24 2.69 -18.10
N TYR A 89 -0.56 3.38 -17.00
CA TYR A 89 -0.89 4.81 -17.05
C TYR A 89 0.23 5.66 -17.66
N ALA A 90 1.49 5.41 -17.28
CA ALA A 90 2.65 6.13 -17.80
C ALA A 90 2.83 5.90 -19.31
N SER A 91 2.79 4.63 -19.75
CA SER A 91 2.92 4.25 -21.15
C SER A 91 1.78 4.80 -22.01
N SER A 92 0.53 4.64 -21.59
CA SER A 92 -0.64 5.18 -22.29
C SER A 92 -0.59 6.69 -22.37
N SER A 93 -0.23 7.39 -21.28
CA SER A 93 -0.10 8.86 -21.29
C SER A 93 1.00 9.33 -22.25
N LYS A 94 2.09 8.57 -22.38
CA LYS A 94 3.15 8.85 -23.35
C LYS A 94 2.63 8.67 -24.78
N GLN A 95 2.00 7.54 -25.07
CA GLN A 95 1.44 7.25 -26.40
C GLN A 95 0.42 8.30 -26.83
N ILE A 96 -0.50 8.69 -25.93
CA ILE A 96 -1.52 9.71 -26.20
C ILE A 96 -0.89 11.07 -26.57
N ARG A 97 0.24 11.43 -25.95
CA ARG A 97 0.99 12.65 -26.33
C ARG A 97 1.64 12.51 -27.70
N GLU A 98 2.23 11.36 -28.00
CA GLU A 98 2.88 11.08 -29.28
C GLU A 98 1.86 11.11 -30.43
N ASP A 99 0.70 10.46 -30.26
CA ASP A 99 -0.41 10.47 -31.21
C ASP A 99 -0.87 11.90 -31.52
N ARG A 100 -1.05 12.73 -30.48
CA ARG A 100 -1.42 14.14 -30.64
C ARG A 100 -0.35 14.91 -31.43
N ASN A 101 0.91 14.74 -31.07
CA ASN A 101 2.01 15.46 -31.72
C ASN A 101 2.13 15.06 -33.20
N ASN A 102 1.97 13.77 -33.51
CA ASN A 102 1.97 13.25 -34.88
C ASN A 102 0.78 13.82 -35.69
N ALA A 103 -0.42 13.86 -35.10
CA ALA A 103 -1.59 14.45 -35.74
C ALA A 103 -1.42 15.94 -36.04
N ILE A 104 -0.84 16.70 -35.09
CA ILE A 104 -0.54 18.12 -35.29
C ILE A 104 0.50 18.30 -36.41
N LYS A 105 1.56 17.49 -36.41
CA LYS A 105 2.59 17.55 -37.44
C LYS A 105 2.02 17.22 -38.82
N ALA A 106 1.21 16.17 -38.94
CA ALA A 106 0.54 15.81 -40.18
C ALA A 106 -0.35 16.96 -40.71
N ALA A 107 -1.11 17.62 -39.83
CA ALA A 107 -1.92 18.78 -40.20
C ALA A 107 -1.06 19.98 -40.67
N GLN A 108 0.09 20.19 -40.05
CA GLN A 108 1.03 21.25 -40.45
C GLN A 108 1.69 20.94 -41.80
N ASP A 109 2.10 19.70 -42.01
CA ASP A 109 2.75 19.27 -43.24
C ASP A 109 1.79 19.32 -44.43
N ALA A 110 0.54 18.89 -44.25
CA ALA A 110 -0.52 19.04 -45.25
C ALA A 110 -0.81 20.50 -45.63
N TYR A 111 -0.77 21.41 -44.65
CA TYR A 111 -0.90 22.85 -44.91
C TYR A 111 0.27 23.38 -45.74
N LYS A 112 1.50 22.97 -45.44
CA LYS A 112 2.70 23.42 -46.15
C LYS A 112 2.74 22.92 -47.60
N SER A 113 2.24 21.71 -47.87
CA SER A 113 2.28 21.11 -49.21
C SER A 113 1.16 21.56 -50.14
N GLY A 114 0.01 21.99 -49.61
CA GLY A 114 -1.20 22.28 -50.41
C GLY A 114 -1.35 23.71 -50.95
N THR A 115 -0.43 24.63 -50.68
CA THR A 115 -0.63 26.06 -50.99
C THR A 115 -0.13 26.43 -52.39
N THR A 116 -1.06 26.71 -53.32
CA THR A 116 -0.76 27.25 -54.67
C THR A 116 -1.56 28.50 -55.03
N THR A 117 -2.67 28.80 -54.33
CA THR A 117 -3.48 30.02 -54.53
C THR A 117 -3.97 30.62 -53.20
N ALA A 118 -4.40 31.88 -53.19
CA ALA A 118 -4.91 32.56 -51.99
C ALA A 118 -6.18 31.91 -51.40
N SER A 119 -7.12 31.49 -52.26
CA SER A 119 -8.35 30.81 -51.82
C SER A 119 -8.05 29.41 -51.24
N SER A 120 -7.13 28.67 -51.86
CA SER A 120 -6.63 27.38 -51.32
C SER A 120 -5.92 27.57 -49.97
N THR A 121 -5.22 28.68 -49.78
CA THR A 121 -4.50 28.98 -48.54
C THR A 121 -5.44 29.24 -47.37
N LEU A 122 -6.54 29.98 -47.59
CA LEU A 122 -7.57 30.23 -46.58
C LEU A 122 -8.28 28.94 -46.14
N SER A 123 -8.70 28.10 -47.10
CA SER A 123 -9.37 26.83 -46.78
C SER A 123 -8.44 25.87 -46.02
N LEU A 124 -7.18 25.73 -46.46
CA LEU A 124 -6.18 24.88 -45.79
C LEU A 124 -5.84 25.38 -44.39
N LYS A 125 -5.84 26.69 -44.14
CA LYS A 125 -5.62 27.27 -42.81
C LYS A 125 -6.72 26.84 -41.84
N GLU A 126 -7.99 26.87 -42.25
CA GLU A 126 -9.13 26.46 -41.42
C GLU A 126 -9.16 24.94 -41.22
N ILE A 127 -8.84 24.15 -42.25
CA ILE A 127 -8.68 22.69 -42.13
C ILE A 127 -7.60 22.35 -41.10
N ARG A 128 -6.40 22.96 -41.20
CA ARG A 128 -5.31 22.75 -40.24
C ARG A 128 -5.73 23.12 -38.82
N LYS A 129 -6.37 24.28 -38.65
CA LYS A 129 -6.84 24.75 -37.33
C LYS A 129 -7.83 23.76 -36.72
N THR A 130 -8.77 23.27 -37.52
CA THR A 130 -9.75 22.26 -37.10
C THR A 130 -9.07 20.95 -36.71
N ALA A 131 -8.15 20.46 -37.54
CA ALA A 131 -7.39 19.23 -37.24
C ALA A 131 -6.59 19.33 -35.93
N ILE A 132 -5.92 20.45 -35.68
CA ILE A 132 -5.20 20.71 -34.42
C ILE A 132 -6.17 20.74 -33.23
N LYS A 133 -7.32 21.43 -33.37
CA LYS A 133 -8.34 21.48 -32.32
C LYS A 133 -8.88 20.08 -32.00
N THR A 134 -9.15 19.26 -33.01
CA THR A 134 -9.59 17.88 -32.86
C THR A 134 -8.52 17.04 -32.16
N ALA A 135 -7.26 17.11 -32.59
CA ALA A 135 -6.17 16.38 -31.95
C ALA A 135 -6.02 16.72 -30.45
N ASN A 136 -6.13 17.99 -30.09
CA ASN A 136 -6.11 18.43 -28.70
C ASN A 136 -7.33 17.95 -27.89
N THR A 137 -8.51 17.94 -28.50
CA THR A 137 -9.74 17.44 -27.87
C THR A 137 -9.62 15.95 -27.57
N THR A 138 -9.21 15.16 -28.58
CA THR A 138 -8.96 13.71 -28.43
C THR A 138 -7.89 13.42 -27.37
N TYR A 139 -6.80 14.21 -27.37
CA TYR A 139 -5.76 14.10 -26.35
C TYR A 139 -6.32 14.27 -24.93
N ASN A 140 -7.08 15.33 -24.69
CA ASN A 140 -7.64 15.62 -23.38
C ASN A 140 -8.63 14.54 -22.93
N GLN A 141 -9.48 14.06 -23.85
CA GLN A 141 -10.44 13.01 -23.57
C GLN A 141 -9.75 11.70 -23.19
N LYS A 142 -8.84 11.20 -24.04
CA LYS A 142 -8.12 9.94 -23.79
C LYS A 142 -7.30 10.00 -22.50
N LEU A 143 -6.68 11.13 -22.19
CA LEU A 143 -5.90 11.29 -20.96
C LEU A 143 -6.81 11.26 -19.73
N LYS A 144 -8.00 11.88 -19.79
CA LYS A 144 -9.00 11.84 -18.72
C LYS A 144 -9.46 10.40 -18.47
N GLU A 145 -9.84 9.68 -19.52
CA GLU A 145 -10.28 8.27 -19.43
C GLU A 145 -9.18 7.39 -18.83
N THR A 146 -7.95 7.50 -19.33
CA THR A 146 -6.78 6.77 -18.83
C THR A 146 -6.51 7.07 -17.34
N LYS A 147 -6.69 8.32 -16.92
CA LYS A 147 -6.55 8.72 -15.51
C LYS A 147 -7.64 8.10 -14.64
N VAL A 148 -8.89 8.04 -15.10
CA VAL A 148 -10.00 7.40 -14.36
C VAL A 148 -9.70 5.93 -14.12
N LEU A 149 -9.33 5.18 -15.16
CA LEU A 149 -8.98 3.77 -15.06
C LEU A 149 -7.84 3.51 -14.07
N TYR A 150 -6.82 4.37 -14.08
CA TYR A 150 -5.72 4.31 -13.11
C TYR A 150 -6.20 4.52 -11.67
N GLN A 151 -7.07 5.50 -11.43
CA GLN A 151 -7.60 5.78 -10.09
C GLN A 151 -8.50 4.65 -9.58
N GLU A 152 -9.34 4.08 -10.44
CA GLU A 152 -10.19 2.92 -10.11
C GLU A 152 -9.33 1.71 -9.75
N SER A 153 -8.32 1.40 -10.57
CA SER A 153 -7.38 0.31 -10.30
C SER A 153 -6.64 0.52 -8.97
N LYS A 154 -6.15 1.74 -8.73
CA LYS A 154 -5.47 2.11 -7.48
C LYS A 154 -6.41 1.96 -6.28
N LYS A 155 -7.65 2.43 -6.39
CA LYS A 155 -8.66 2.32 -5.33
C LYS A 155 -8.92 0.86 -4.96
N ALA A 156 -9.17 0.01 -5.95
CA ALA A 156 -9.40 -1.42 -5.72
C ALA A 156 -8.24 -2.10 -4.98
N VAL A 157 -6.99 -1.79 -5.35
CA VAL A 157 -5.80 -2.33 -4.66
C VAL A 157 -5.71 -1.84 -3.22
N MET A 158 -5.99 -0.55 -2.98
CA MET A 158 -5.96 0.02 -1.64
C MET A 158 -7.07 -0.52 -0.74
N ASP A 159 -8.27 -0.73 -1.27
CA ASP A 159 -9.39 -1.31 -0.54
C ASP A 159 -9.07 -2.74 -0.09
N LYS A 160 -8.49 -3.56 -0.99
CA LYS A 160 -8.00 -4.90 -0.65
C LYS A 160 -6.92 -4.85 0.44
N TYR A 161 -5.96 -3.93 0.32
CA TYR A 161 -4.89 -3.75 1.29
C TYR A 161 -5.43 -3.41 2.69
N TYR A 162 -6.32 -2.42 2.81
CA TYR A 162 -6.87 -2.01 4.09
C TYR A 162 -7.71 -3.11 4.74
N LYS A 163 -8.52 -3.82 3.94
CA LYS A 163 -9.29 -4.97 4.42
C LYS A 163 -8.36 -6.05 4.98
N ALA A 164 -7.35 -6.46 4.23
CA ALA A 164 -6.42 -7.51 4.64
C ALA A 164 -5.65 -7.15 5.92
N ILE A 165 -5.18 -5.90 6.06
CA ILE A 165 -4.52 -5.44 7.29
C ILE A 165 -5.47 -5.51 8.50
N LYS A 166 -6.70 -5.02 8.35
CA LYS A 166 -7.68 -5.02 9.44
C LYS A 166 -8.03 -6.44 9.89
N GLU A 167 -8.19 -7.36 8.94
CA GLU A 167 -8.43 -8.78 9.23
C GLU A 167 -7.24 -9.41 9.95
N ALA A 168 -6.01 -9.20 9.47
CA ALA A 168 -4.80 -9.69 10.10
C ALA A 168 -4.62 -9.18 11.55
N GLU A 169 -4.86 -7.89 11.78
CA GLU A 169 -4.80 -7.29 13.12
C GLU A 169 -5.85 -7.87 14.07
N THR A 170 -7.07 -8.09 13.57
CA THR A 170 -8.17 -8.67 14.34
C THR A 170 -7.83 -10.10 14.74
N ALA A 171 -7.35 -10.91 13.80
CA ALA A 171 -6.92 -12.28 14.05
C ALA A 171 -5.77 -12.35 15.07
N TYR A 172 -4.76 -11.49 14.93
CA TYR A 172 -3.65 -11.41 15.88
C TYR A 172 -4.11 -11.06 17.30
N LYS A 173 -4.96 -10.04 17.46
CA LYS A 173 -5.52 -9.66 18.76
C LYS A 173 -6.31 -10.80 19.41
N ALA A 174 -7.15 -11.48 18.63
CA ALA A 174 -7.92 -12.63 19.11
C ALA A 174 -6.99 -13.77 19.58
N ALA A 175 -5.95 -14.09 18.80
CA ALA A 175 -5.00 -15.13 19.16
C ALA A 175 -4.20 -14.80 20.43
N VAL A 176 -3.78 -13.55 20.62
CA VAL A 176 -3.12 -13.10 21.84
C VAL A 176 -4.05 -13.24 23.06
N LYS A 177 -5.31 -12.81 22.93
CA LYS A 177 -6.31 -12.95 24.02
C LYS A 177 -6.55 -14.42 24.39
N ALA A 178 -6.62 -15.29 23.38
CA ALA A 178 -6.75 -16.73 23.60
C ALA A 178 -5.54 -17.30 24.33
N ALA A 179 -4.32 -16.94 23.92
CA ALA A 179 -3.09 -17.36 24.60
C ALA A 179 -3.04 -16.88 26.07
N GLN A 180 -3.46 -15.65 26.33
CA GLN A 180 -3.53 -15.09 27.68
C GLN A 180 -4.55 -15.83 28.55
N SER A 181 -5.70 -16.18 27.99
CA SER A 181 -6.75 -16.93 28.69
C SER A 181 -6.29 -18.34 29.04
N ALA A 182 -5.61 -19.01 28.10
CA ALA A 182 -5.01 -20.33 28.34
C ALA A 182 -3.94 -20.28 29.45
N TYR A 183 -3.11 -19.25 29.48
CA TYR A 183 -2.12 -19.06 30.55
C TYR A 183 -2.79 -18.83 31.91
N ALA A 184 -3.85 -18.02 31.97
CA ALA A 184 -4.61 -17.80 33.21
C ALA A 184 -5.26 -19.08 33.73
N ALA A 185 -5.82 -19.91 32.84
CA ALA A 185 -6.37 -21.21 33.19
C ALA A 185 -5.29 -22.17 33.72
N ALA A 186 -4.14 -22.25 33.04
CA ALA A 186 -3.01 -23.07 33.50
C ALA A 186 -2.50 -22.63 34.87
N LYS A 187 -2.42 -21.31 35.11
CA LYS A 187 -2.07 -20.75 36.42
C LYS A 187 -3.07 -21.17 37.49
N LYS A 188 -4.39 -21.05 37.22
CA LYS A 188 -5.44 -21.45 38.18
C LYS A 188 -5.38 -22.95 38.49
N ALA A 189 -5.18 -23.80 37.47
CA ALA A 189 -5.06 -25.24 37.64
C ALA A 189 -3.85 -25.64 38.51
N ALA A 190 -2.71 -24.96 38.34
CA ALA A 190 -1.52 -25.20 39.14
C ALA A 190 -1.70 -24.85 40.63
N PHE A 191 -2.61 -23.93 40.98
CA PHE A 191 -2.92 -23.58 42.38
C PHE A 191 -4.07 -24.38 42.99
N ALA A 192 -4.77 -25.18 42.20
CA ALA A 192 -5.89 -26.02 42.66
C ALA A 192 -5.47 -27.46 43.01
N LYS A 193 -4.18 -27.79 42.85
CA LYS A 193 -3.55 -29.05 43.24
C LYS A 193 -2.82 -28.86 44.57
#